data_AF-A0A0D9V5D0-F1
#
_entry.id   AF-A0A0D9V5D0-F1
#
_cell.length_a   1.000
_cell.length_b   1.000
_cell.length_c   1.000
_cell.angle_alpha   90.00
_cell.angle_beta   90.00
_cell.angle_gamma   90.00
#
_symmetry.space_group_name_H-M   'P 1'
#
loop_
_entity.id
_entity.type
_entity.pdbx_description
1 polymer ?
#
loop_
_entity_poly.entity_id
_entity_poly.type
_entity_poly.pdbx_seq_one_letter_code
_entity_poly.pdbx_strand_id
1 'polypeptide(L)'
;MAQWDALVDRSRGWRRETSCEPRVPSPSRHRQAPAPPETFAGPGPWDRAAVEIRLDHATLHQWLAKAFFLLQSQEEVDEKLILFSGNDYMGLSPHPALRKDAVKAAQEYSMGPRGSALICGYTTFHKLAEDVGDCVICPTEFSANMAVMTALGSVSSLLSVGRKPAERERIPVSLDALNHASIIDGIRLVERQEDVVAFVYKHCDMHHLDFLLLFSMDGDFAPLPKLAWNTCLWREWWWCENGIDISIGTLSKDADCHAALHVSRKERWRRSVIWGHVQFFASLTKLDITSPIISIVVGSEEAALRAGRHMLRSGFHVTPIRPPTVPQNSCRLRITISASHSLDGIKRLVDALSPWLPDKHYERTYVMASKLGRRFSVLSTLS
;
A
#
# COMPACT_ATOMS: atom_id res chain seq x y z
N MET A 1 -38.37 -24.91 20.66
CA MET A 1 -38.67 -24.82 19.22
C MET A 1 -40.13 -24.50 18.95
N ALA A 2 -41.11 -25.09 19.64
CA ALA A 2 -42.55 -24.78 19.45
C ALA A 2 -42.98 -23.30 19.66
N GLN A 3 -42.26 -22.52 20.48
CA GLN A 3 -42.52 -21.07 20.63
C GLN A 3 -41.96 -20.22 19.48
N TRP A 4 -40.99 -20.74 18.71
CA TRP A 4 -40.40 -20.05 17.56
C TRP A 4 -41.32 -20.18 16.34
N ASP A 5 -41.86 -21.37 16.08
CA ASP A 5 -42.77 -21.61 14.96
C ASP A 5 -44.08 -20.81 15.08
N ALA A 6 -44.61 -20.65 16.30
CA ALA A 6 -45.79 -19.83 16.58
C ALA A 6 -45.59 -18.32 16.34
N LEU A 7 -44.34 -17.84 16.34
CA LEU A 7 -43.99 -16.44 16.05
C LEU A 7 -43.88 -16.20 14.53
N VAL A 8 -43.35 -17.20 13.80
CA VAL A 8 -43.22 -17.16 12.34
C VAL A 8 -44.59 -17.27 11.67
N ASP A 9 -45.49 -18.11 12.17
CA ASP A 9 -46.83 -18.25 11.58
C ASP A 9 -47.71 -17.02 11.81
N ARG A 10 -47.57 -16.33 12.95
CA ARG A 10 -48.21 -15.02 13.18
C ARG A 10 -47.74 -13.95 12.20
N SER A 11 -46.46 -13.97 11.81
CA SER A 11 -45.91 -13.01 10.83
C SER A 11 -46.42 -13.25 9.40
N ARG A 12 -46.85 -14.49 9.08
CA ARG A 12 -47.39 -14.86 7.76
C ARG A 12 -48.87 -14.53 7.59
N GLY A 13 -49.66 -14.54 8.68
CA GLY A 13 -51.06 -14.14 8.67
C GLY A 13 -51.29 -12.65 8.39
N TRP A 14 -50.32 -11.79 8.72
CA TRP A 14 -50.46 -10.33 8.57
C TRP A 14 -50.44 -9.85 7.10
N ARG A 15 -50.01 -10.69 6.15
CA ARG A 15 -49.94 -10.32 4.72
C ARG A 15 -51.25 -10.43 3.94
N ARG A 16 -52.35 -10.91 4.53
CA ARG A 16 -53.60 -11.17 3.77
C ARG A 16 -54.77 -10.22 4.04
N GLU A 17 -54.68 -9.25 4.95
CA GLU A 17 -55.86 -8.43 5.33
C GLU A 17 -55.68 -6.90 5.27
N THR A 18 -54.67 -6.37 4.58
CA THR A 18 -54.62 -4.93 4.30
C THR A 18 -54.45 -4.66 2.81
N SER A 19 -55.54 -4.82 2.05
CA SER A 19 -55.73 -4.15 0.77
C SER A 19 -56.01 -2.67 1.00
N CYS A 20 -54.96 -1.93 1.36
CA CYS A 20 -54.89 -0.49 1.23
C CYS A 20 -53.46 -0.21 0.82
N GLU A 21 -53.21 -0.09 -0.49
CA GLU A 21 -51.95 0.44 -0.98
C GLU A 21 -51.73 1.81 -0.32
N PRO A 22 -50.68 2.01 0.50
CA PRO A 22 -50.25 3.35 0.78
C PRO A 22 -49.74 3.88 -0.56
N ARG A 23 -50.36 4.95 -1.08
CA ARG A 23 -49.68 5.80 -2.07
C ARG A 23 -48.43 6.34 -1.39
N VAL A 24 -47.34 5.60 -1.50
CA VAL A 24 -46.00 6.09 -1.19
C VAL A 24 -45.82 7.27 -2.13
N PRO A 25 -45.64 8.51 -1.61
CA PRO A 25 -45.25 9.60 -2.49
C PRO A 25 -43.94 9.14 -3.13
N SER A 26 -43.92 9.05 -4.45
CA SER A 26 -42.69 8.77 -5.19
C SER A 26 -41.64 9.76 -4.66
N PRO A 27 -40.47 9.30 -4.19
CA PRO A 27 -39.42 10.22 -3.82
C PRO A 27 -38.93 10.85 -5.12
N SER A 28 -39.57 11.95 -5.50
CA SER A 28 -39.17 12.87 -6.56
C SER A 28 -37.95 13.66 -6.07
N ARG A 29 -36.87 12.94 -5.80
CA ARG A 29 -35.51 13.43 -5.88
C ARG A 29 -34.69 12.24 -6.37
N HIS A 30 -34.56 12.12 -7.69
CA HIS A 30 -33.29 11.66 -8.22
C HIS A 30 -32.24 12.55 -7.56
N ARG A 31 -31.58 12.07 -6.49
CA ARG A 31 -30.39 12.74 -5.98
C ARG A 31 -29.42 12.66 -7.16
N GLN A 32 -29.26 13.78 -7.86
CA GLN A 32 -28.24 13.91 -8.90
C GLN A 32 -26.93 13.40 -8.32
N ALA A 33 -26.20 12.61 -9.12
CA ALA A 33 -24.85 12.22 -8.76
C ALA A 33 -24.08 13.48 -8.31
N PRO A 34 -23.29 13.40 -7.23
CA PRO A 34 -22.52 14.55 -6.79
C PRO A 34 -21.72 15.11 -7.96
N ALA A 35 -21.67 16.44 -8.08
CA ALA A 35 -20.86 17.09 -9.10
C ALA A 35 -19.42 16.55 -9.04
N PRO A 36 -18.76 16.38 -10.20
CA PRO A 36 -17.40 15.87 -10.22
C PRO A 36 -16.49 16.77 -9.35
N PRO A 37 -15.58 16.17 -8.57
CA PRO A 37 -14.59 16.90 -7.80
C PRO A 37 -13.82 17.90 -8.66
N GLU A 38 -13.50 19.06 -8.09
CA GLU A 38 -12.70 20.08 -8.76
C GLU A 38 -11.29 19.56 -9.06
N THR A 39 -10.74 19.97 -10.21
CA THR A 39 -9.39 19.62 -10.64
C THR A 39 -8.65 20.86 -11.13
N PHE A 40 -7.33 20.85 -11.02
CA PHE A 40 -6.45 21.97 -11.33
C PHE A 40 -5.44 21.60 -12.41
N ALA A 41 -5.02 22.59 -13.19
CA ALA A 41 -4.06 22.39 -14.29
C ALA A 41 -2.59 22.23 -13.81
N GLY A 42 -2.31 22.48 -12.54
CA GLY A 42 -0.97 22.40 -11.95
C GLY A 42 -0.98 22.52 -10.43
N PRO A 43 0.22 22.54 -9.79
CA PRO A 43 0.36 22.56 -8.35
C PRO A 43 -0.27 23.81 -7.73
N GLY A 44 -0.97 23.62 -6.61
CA GLY A 44 -1.55 24.68 -5.81
C GLY A 44 -0.76 24.99 -4.53
N PRO A 45 -1.06 26.09 -3.83
CA PRO A 45 -0.40 26.45 -2.58
C PRO A 45 -0.63 25.44 -1.45
N TRP A 46 -1.68 24.62 -1.54
CA TRP A 46 -2.00 23.59 -0.55
C TRP A 46 -1.11 22.34 -0.64
N ASP A 47 -0.50 22.07 -1.80
CA ASP A 47 0.22 20.80 -2.02
C ASP A 47 1.36 20.62 -1.01
N ARG A 48 2.03 21.71 -0.61
CA ARG A 48 3.12 21.71 0.39
C ARG A 48 2.70 21.12 1.74
N ALA A 49 1.45 21.32 2.15
CA ALA A 49 0.95 20.82 3.43
C ALA A 49 0.92 19.28 3.50
N ALA A 50 1.03 18.57 2.37
CA ALA A 50 1.14 17.10 2.36
C ALA A 50 2.48 16.60 2.92
N VAL A 51 3.53 17.42 2.84
CA VAL A 51 4.90 17.04 3.20
C VAL A 51 5.48 17.90 4.32
N GLU A 52 4.86 19.03 4.66
CA GLU A 52 5.29 19.88 5.77
C GLU A 52 4.52 19.51 7.03
N ILE A 53 5.24 19.03 8.06
CA ILE A 53 4.66 18.75 9.37
C ILE A 53 5.25 19.65 10.44
N ARG A 54 4.47 19.83 11.51
CA ARG A 54 4.94 20.44 12.75
C ARG A 54 4.81 19.43 13.87
N LEU A 55 5.89 19.24 14.62
CA LEU A 55 5.89 18.39 15.80
C LEU A 55 6.07 19.28 17.02
N ASP A 56 5.39 18.93 18.12
CA ASP A 56 5.66 19.58 19.38
C ASP A 56 7.07 19.23 19.86
N HIS A 57 7.71 20.17 20.57
CA HIS A 57 9.06 20.04 21.07
C HIS A 57 9.30 18.76 21.89
N ALA A 58 8.32 18.30 22.68
CA ALA A 58 8.46 17.11 23.52
C ALA A 58 8.51 15.84 22.67
N THR A 59 7.63 15.71 21.67
CA THR A 59 7.65 14.60 20.71
C THR A 59 8.95 14.56 19.92
N LEU A 60 9.42 15.72 19.43
CA LEU A 60 10.67 15.81 18.69
C LEU A 60 11.86 15.36 19.56
N HIS A 61 11.93 15.83 20.81
CA HIS A 61 12.92 15.37 21.77
C HIS A 61 12.84 13.87 22.04
N GLN A 62 11.64 13.32 22.18
CA GLN A 62 11.47 11.87 22.36
C GLN A 62 11.97 11.09 21.15
N TRP A 63 11.78 11.57 19.93
CA TRP A 63 12.27 10.91 18.72
C TRP A 63 13.79 10.96 18.63
N LEU A 64 14.39 12.09 19.00
CA LEU A 64 15.85 12.23 19.08
C LEU A 64 16.47 11.37 20.21
N ALA A 65 15.77 11.25 21.35
CA ALA A 65 16.23 10.50 22.52
C ALA A 65 16.02 8.98 22.38
N LYS A 66 14.91 8.52 21.77
CA LYS A 66 14.70 7.10 21.49
C LYS A 66 15.76 6.52 20.55
N ALA A 67 16.45 7.36 19.78
CA ALA A 67 17.56 6.96 18.93
C ALA A 67 18.87 6.69 19.70
N PHE A 68 19.02 7.11 20.97
CA PHE A 68 20.16 6.75 21.84
C PHE A 68 19.90 7.09 23.33
N PHE A 69 20.14 6.14 24.25
CA PHE A 69 19.93 6.30 25.71
C PHE A 69 20.91 7.28 26.39
N LEU A 70 21.93 7.75 25.69
CA LEU A 70 23.03 8.52 26.25
C LEU A 70 23.38 9.70 25.33
N LEU A 71 22.82 10.88 25.59
CA LEU A 71 23.50 12.19 25.40
C LEU A 71 22.58 13.34 25.85
N GLN A 72 23.04 14.05 26.89
CA GLN A 72 22.46 15.24 27.48
C GLN A 72 22.87 16.50 26.68
N SER A 73 22.29 16.72 25.51
CA SER A 73 22.44 18.02 24.84
C SER A 73 21.06 18.56 24.47
N GLN A 74 20.66 19.66 25.12
CA GLN A 74 19.59 20.54 24.66
C GLN A 74 20.09 21.25 23.40
N GLU A 75 19.84 20.65 22.23
CA GLU A 75 20.10 21.28 20.95
C GLU A 75 18.75 21.64 20.31
N GLU A 76 18.63 22.89 19.87
CA GLU A 76 17.43 23.45 19.26
C GLU A 76 17.27 22.86 17.85
N VAL A 77 16.20 22.09 17.64
CA VAL A 77 15.82 21.53 16.33
C VAL A 77 14.55 22.21 15.88
N ASP A 78 14.46 22.55 14.59
CA ASP A 78 13.26 23.16 14.02
C ASP A 78 12.05 22.22 14.21
N GLU A 79 10.98 22.76 14.78
CA GLU A 79 9.71 22.05 14.96
C GLU A 79 9.03 21.73 13.61
N LYS A 80 9.46 22.42 12.54
CA LYS A 80 9.00 22.16 11.17
C LYS A 80 9.92 21.15 10.49
N LEU A 81 9.32 20.04 10.05
CA LEU A 81 10.02 19.01 9.28
C LEU A 81 9.39 18.84 7.91
N ILE A 82 10.23 18.47 6.93
CA ILE A 82 9.78 18.01 5.62
C ILE A 82 9.79 16.48 5.61
N LEU A 83 8.63 15.88 5.35
CA LEU A 83 8.42 14.45 5.25
C LEU A 83 8.99 13.91 3.94
N PHE A 84 9.95 13.00 4.04
CA PHE A 84 10.42 12.18 2.93
C PHE A 84 10.20 10.69 3.20
N SER A 85 9.28 10.34 4.09
CA SER A 85 8.93 8.95 4.42
C SER A 85 7.43 8.65 4.29
N GLY A 86 6.65 9.63 3.83
CA GLY A 86 5.22 9.50 3.63
C GLY A 86 4.88 8.57 2.46
N ASN A 87 3.60 8.19 2.37
CA ASN A 87 3.07 7.42 1.24
C ASN A 87 2.08 8.25 0.38
N ASP A 88 1.90 9.54 0.68
CA ASP A 88 1.09 10.45 -0.15
C ASP A 88 1.92 10.97 -1.34
N TYR A 89 2.20 10.08 -2.30
CA TYR A 89 3.03 10.38 -3.47
C TYR A 89 2.44 11.50 -4.32
N MET A 90 1.11 11.53 -4.47
CA MET A 90 0.45 12.52 -5.31
C MET A 90 0.13 13.82 -4.57
N GLY A 91 0.33 13.88 -3.24
CA GLY A 91 0.05 15.08 -2.45
C GLY A 91 -1.44 15.40 -2.35
N LEU A 92 -2.28 14.37 -2.30
CA LEU A 92 -3.73 14.53 -2.36
C LEU A 92 -4.34 14.83 -0.99
N SER A 93 -3.68 14.48 0.11
CA SER A 93 -4.25 14.67 1.46
C SER A 93 -4.69 16.12 1.76
N PRO A 94 -3.96 17.19 1.38
CA PRO A 94 -4.42 18.57 1.58
C PRO A 94 -5.30 19.12 0.44
N HIS A 95 -5.60 18.33 -0.60
CA HIS A 95 -6.25 18.80 -1.81
C HIS A 95 -7.64 19.42 -1.53
N PRO A 96 -7.96 20.63 -2.04
CA PRO A 96 -9.19 21.34 -1.70
C PRO A 96 -10.45 20.56 -2.02
N ALA A 97 -10.49 19.87 -3.17
CA ALA A 97 -11.64 19.06 -3.56
C ALA A 97 -11.90 17.92 -2.56
N LEU A 98 -10.85 17.22 -2.13
CA LEU A 98 -10.95 16.10 -1.19
C LEU A 98 -11.37 16.60 0.19
N ARG A 99 -10.77 17.70 0.67
CA ARG A 99 -11.15 18.32 1.95
C ARG A 99 -12.60 18.76 1.95
N LYS A 100 -13.05 19.42 0.88
CA LYS A 100 -14.43 19.89 0.73
C LYS A 100 -15.41 18.71 0.75
N ASP A 101 -15.10 17.64 0.03
CA ASP A 101 -15.94 16.44 -0.02
C ASP A 101 -15.97 15.72 1.34
N ALA A 102 -14.82 15.59 2.01
CA ALA A 102 -14.74 14.99 3.34
C ALA A 102 -15.51 15.79 4.41
N VAL A 103 -15.43 17.12 4.38
CA VAL A 103 -16.19 18.02 5.29
C VAL A 103 -17.68 17.91 5.02
N LYS A 104 -18.08 18.01 3.75
CA LYS A 104 -19.49 17.86 3.34
C LYS A 104 -20.03 16.49 3.77
N ALA A 105 -19.27 15.43 3.53
CA ALA A 105 -19.65 14.08 3.94
C ALA A 105 -19.80 13.97 5.47
N ALA A 106 -18.89 14.58 6.23
CA ALA A 106 -18.98 14.64 7.69
C ALA A 106 -20.29 15.29 8.18
N GLN A 107 -20.62 16.43 7.57
CA GLN A 107 -21.76 17.25 7.98
C GLN A 107 -23.09 16.60 7.59
N GLU A 108 -23.16 16.00 6.40
CA GLU A 108 -24.40 15.41 5.87
C GLU A 108 -24.63 13.97 6.33
N TYR A 109 -23.57 13.17 6.49
CA TYR A 109 -23.67 11.70 6.67
C TYR A 109 -22.98 11.18 7.93
N SER A 110 -22.48 12.05 8.80
CA SER A 110 -21.68 11.72 10.00
C SER A 110 -20.27 11.21 9.69
N MET A 111 -19.57 10.70 10.69
CA MET A 111 -18.15 10.33 10.61
C MET A 111 -17.88 8.95 10.01
N GLY A 112 -18.90 8.13 9.78
CA GLY A 112 -18.70 6.79 9.25
C GLY A 112 -19.98 6.02 8.95
N PRO A 113 -19.86 4.79 8.41
CA PRO A 113 -20.96 4.03 7.86
C PRO A 113 -21.98 3.47 8.86
N ARG A 114 -21.74 3.60 10.18
CA ARG A 114 -22.57 3.04 11.29
C ARG A 114 -22.53 1.51 11.44
N GLY A 115 -21.79 0.79 10.59
CA GLY A 115 -21.64 -0.67 10.68
C GLY A 115 -20.90 -1.25 9.48
N SER A 116 -20.89 -2.59 9.36
CA SER A 116 -20.35 -3.28 8.19
C SER A 116 -21.30 -3.15 6.99
N ALA A 117 -20.75 -3.24 5.78
CA ALA A 117 -21.52 -3.17 4.53
C ALA A 117 -22.73 -4.13 4.51
N LEU A 118 -22.55 -5.34 5.04
CA LEU A 118 -23.59 -6.38 5.07
C LEU A 118 -24.77 -6.07 5.99
N ILE A 119 -24.58 -5.26 7.04
CA ILE A 119 -25.64 -4.99 8.03
C ILE A 119 -26.32 -3.65 7.74
N CYS A 120 -25.58 -2.56 7.81
CA CYS A 120 -26.12 -1.19 7.66
C CYS A 120 -25.09 -0.16 7.18
N GLY A 121 -23.89 -0.62 6.83
CA GLY A 121 -22.72 0.20 6.55
C GLY A 121 -22.54 0.60 5.10
N TYR A 122 -23.22 -0.05 4.16
CA TYR A 122 -23.04 0.25 2.75
C TYR A 122 -23.69 1.60 2.42
N THR A 123 -22.92 2.51 1.83
CA THR A 123 -23.38 3.87 1.52
C THR A 123 -23.26 4.17 0.03
N THR A 124 -23.91 5.26 -0.42
CA THR A 124 -23.78 5.74 -1.80
C THR A 124 -22.33 6.03 -2.19
N PHE A 125 -21.47 6.40 -1.24
CA PHE A 125 -20.06 6.67 -1.52
C PHE A 125 -19.25 5.41 -1.81
N HIS A 126 -19.59 4.27 -1.19
CA HIS A 126 -19.00 2.97 -1.55
C HIS A 126 -19.30 2.67 -3.01
N LYS A 127 -20.58 2.75 -3.40
CA LYS A 127 -21.01 2.54 -4.77
C LYS A 127 -20.30 3.48 -5.75
N LEU A 128 -20.25 4.78 -5.46
CA LEU A 128 -19.61 5.76 -6.34
C LEU A 128 -18.13 5.48 -6.55
N ALA A 129 -17.43 5.06 -5.49
CA ALA A 129 -16.02 4.77 -5.59
C ALA A 129 -15.75 3.40 -6.26
N GLU A 130 -16.63 2.41 -6.09
CA GLU A 130 -16.67 1.15 -6.86
C GLU A 130 -16.91 1.43 -8.36
N ASP A 131 -17.91 2.25 -8.71
CA ASP A 131 -18.29 2.63 -10.08
C ASP A 131 -17.16 3.38 -10.81
N VAL A 132 -16.31 4.11 -10.08
CA VAL A 132 -15.18 4.81 -10.68
C VAL A 132 -14.09 3.81 -11.10
N GLY A 133 -13.88 2.71 -10.39
CA GLY A 133 -12.63 1.96 -10.50
C GLY A 133 -12.69 0.46 -10.73
N ASP A 134 -13.86 -0.16 -10.89
CA ASP A 134 -13.99 -1.63 -10.88
C ASP A 134 -13.17 -2.26 -9.73
N CYS A 135 -13.18 -1.60 -8.57
CA CYS A 135 -12.29 -1.91 -7.45
C CYS A 135 -13.05 -2.10 -6.15
N VAL A 136 -12.56 -3.01 -5.31
CA VAL A 136 -13.04 -3.15 -3.93
C VAL A 136 -12.24 -2.21 -3.03
N ILE A 137 -12.94 -1.41 -2.24
CA ILE A 137 -12.31 -0.44 -1.35
C ILE A 137 -12.05 -1.11 -0.01
N CYS A 138 -10.79 -1.05 0.40
CA CYS A 138 -10.35 -1.55 1.68
C CYS A 138 -9.76 -0.39 2.50
N PRO A 139 -9.96 -0.37 3.83
CA PRO A 139 -9.46 0.73 4.68
C PRO A 139 -7.93 0.82 4.69
N THR A 140 -7.25 -0.30 4.45
CA THR A 140 -5.79 -0.38 4.33
C THR A 140 -5.38 -1.40 3.27
N GLU A 141 -4.16 -1.27 2.74
CA GLU A 141 -3.54 -2.30 1.90
C GLU A 141 -3.42 -3.64 2.65
N PHE A 142 -3.15 -3.60 3.96
CA PHE A 142 -3.13 -4.80 4.79
C PHE A 142 -4.48 -5.53 4.74
N SER A 143 -5.59 -4.82 4.96
CA SER A 143 -6.94 -5.40 4.89
C SER A 143 -7.29 -5.90 3.49
N ALA A 144 -6.82 -5.22 2.43
CA ALA A 144 -7.03 -5.66 1.06
C ALA A 144 -6.34 -7.01 0.81
N ASN A 145 -5.06 -7.09 1.14
CA ASN A 145 -4.28 -8.31 0.98
C ASN A 145 -4.85 -9.48 1.81
N MET A 146 -5.25 -9.22 3.06
CA MET A 146 -5.91 -10.24 3.88
C MET A 146 -7.23 -10.72 3.27
N ALA A 147 -8.07 -9.80 2.78
CA ALA A 147 -9.36 -10.13 2.18
C ALA A 147 -9.18 -10.99 0.92
N VAL A 148 -8.27 -10.59 0.02
CA VAL A 148 -7.97 -11.34 -1.22
C VAL A 148 -7.41 -12.72 -0.90
N MET A 149 -6.41 -12.82 -0.01
CA MET A 149 -5.80 -14.11 0.31
C MET A 149 -6.79 -15.07 0.97
N THR A 150 -7.63 -14.57 1.87
CA THR A 150 -8.68 -15.39 2.52
C THR A 150 -9.73 -15.85 1.49
N ALA A 151 -10.14 -14.95 0.59
CA ALA A 151 -11.08 -15.29 -0.46
C ALA A 151 -10.52 -16.36 -1.42
N LEU A 152 -9.25 -16.21 -1.83
CA LEU A 152 -8.55 -17.18 -2.69
C LEU A 152 -8.42 -18.55 -2.01
N GLY A 153 -8.04 -18.60 -0.72
CA GLY A 153 -7.99 -19.86 0.02
C GLY A 153 -9.35 -20.57 0.07
N SER A 154 -10.44 -19.81 0.15
CA SER A 154 -11.79 -20.37 0.18
C SER A 154 -12.30 -20.87 -1.19
N VAL A 155 -11.60 -20.59 -2.30
CA VAL A 155 -12.06 -20.96 -3.66
C VAL A 155 -12.21 -22.47 -3.82
N SER A 156 -11.30 -23.27 -3.26
CA SER A 156 -11.36 -24.74 -3.30
C SER A 156 -12.66 -25.25 -2.66
N SER A 157 -13.00 -24.73 -1.47
CA SER A 157 -14.27 -25.01 -0.80
C SER A 157 -15.47 -24.57 -1.65
N LEU A 158 -15.42 -23.40 -2.30
CA LEU A 158 -16.56 -22.89 -3.09
C LEU A 158 -16.80 -23.65 -4.39
N LEU A 159 -15.75 -24.16 -5.04
CA LEU A 159 -15.84 -24.90 -6.31
C LEU A 159 -16.09 -26.39 -6.12
N SER A 160 -15.79 -26.93 -4.93
CA SER A 160 -16.06 -28.34 -4.61
C SER A 160 -17.57 -28.68 -4.61
N VAL A 161 -17.92 -29.83 -5.17
CA VAL A 161 -19.30 -30.34 -5.17
C VAL A 161 -19.73 -30.58 -3.71
N GLY A 162 -20.69 -29.78 -3.23
CA GLY A 162 -21.18 -29.86 -1.85
C GLY A 162 -20.48 -28.94 -0.84
N ARG A 163 -19.66 -27.99 -1.31
CA ARG A 163 -18.91 -27.02 -0.48
C ARG A 163 -17.94 -27.66 0.53
N LYS A 164 -17.51 -28.90 0.25
CA LYS A 164 -16.50 -29.61 1.01
C LYS A 164 -15.36 -29.97 0.05
N PRO A 165 -14.16 -29.38 0.24
CA PRO A 165 -12.98 -29.82 -0.49
C PRO A 165 -12.82 -31.32 -0.34
N ALA A 166 -12.34 -32.01 -1.38
CA ALA A 166 -11.85 -33.37 -1.19
C ALA A 166 -10.73 -33.34 -0.13
N GLU A 167 -10.56 -34.40 0.67
CA GLU A 167 -9.63 -34.45 1.83
C GLU A 167 -8.16 -34.07 1.53
N ARG A 168 -7.79 -33.88 0.26
CA ARG A 168 -6.42 -33.56 -0.19
C ARG A 168 -6.34 -32.42 -1.20
N GLU A 169 -7.45 -31.74 -1.49
CA GLU A 169 -7.46 -30.67 -2.49
C GLU A 169 -6.98 -29.35 -1.88
N ARG A 170 -5.75 -28.97 -2.22
CA ARG A 170 -5.12 -27.72 -1.75
C ARG A 170 -4.72 -26.85 -2.92
N ILE A 171 -4.80 -25.54 -2.74
CA ILE A 171 -4.38 -24.57 -3.76
C ILE A 171 -2.88 -24.27 -3.56
N PRO A 172 -2.01 -24.57 -4.55
CA PRO A 172 -0.62 -24.17 -4.49
C PRO A 172 -0.49 -22.67 -4.75
N VAL A 173 0.21 -21.94 -3.87
CA VAL A 173 0.48 -20.50 -4.02
C VAL A 173 1.98 -20.26 -4.01
N SER A 174 2.50 -19.66 -5.07
CA SER A 174 3.93 -19.30 -5.17
C SER A 174 4.16 -17.86 -4.71
N LEU A 175 5.16 -17.65 -3.87
CA LEU A 175 5.46 -16.37 -3.23
C LEU A 175 6.89 -15.96 -3.40
N ASP A 176 7.09 -14.68 -3.71
CA ASP A 176 8.41 -14.08 -3.65
C ASP A 176 8.85 -13.96 -2.18
N ALA A 177 10.11 -14.29 -1.89
CA ALA A 177 10.68 -14.22 -0.54
C ALA A 177 10.60 -12.83 0.11
N LEU A 178 10.48 -11.75 -0.66
CA LEU A 178 10.37 -10.37 -0.17
C LEU A 178 8.96 -9.78 -0.32
N ASN A 179 7.94 -10.62 -0.49
CA ASN A 179 6.55 -10.18 -0.47
C ASN A 179 6.21 -9.43 0.84
N HIS A 180 5.27 -8.47 0.73
CA HIS A 180 4.85 -7.66 1.86
C HIS A 180 4.26 -8.52 2.99
N ALA A 181 4.46 -8.10 4.25
CA ALA A 181 4.05 -8.87 5.43
C ALA A 181 2.55 -9.24 5.42
N SER A 182 1.68 -8.36 4.92
CA SER A 182 0.24 -8.64 4.82
C SER A 182 -0.11 -9.81 3.89
N ILE A 183 0.69 -10.02 2.84
CA ILE A 183 0.51 -11.16 1.92
C ILE A 183 0.93 -12.44 2.64
N ILE A 184 2.09 -12.40 3.30
CA ILE A 184 2.62 -13.52 4.07
C ILE A 184 1.64 -13.92 5.18
N ASP A 185 1.12 -12.95 5.92
CA ASP A 185 0.16 -13.19 7.01
C ASP A 185 -1.17 -13.72 6.49
N GLY A 186 -1.65 -13.19 5.36
CA GLY A 186 -2.85 -13.68 4.69
C GLY A 186 -2.71 -15.14 4.26
N ILE A 187 -1.55 -15.51 3.73
CA ILE A 187 -1.30 -16.88 3.27
C ILE A 187 -1.12 -17.83 4.45
N ARG A 188 -0.36 -17.43 5.48
CA ARG A 188 -0.23 -18.21 6.71
C ARG A 188 -1.58 -18.48 7.37
N LEU A 189 -2.54 -17.56 7.25
CA LEU A 189 -3.89 -17.76 7.77
C LEU A 189 -4.61 -18.89 7.02
N VAL A 190 -4.57 -18.91 5.68
CA VAL A 190 -5.23 -19.94 4.87
C VAL A 190 -4.47 -21.27 4.82
N GLU A 191 -3.14 -21.26 4.98
CA GLU A 191 -2.35 -22.49 5.17
C GLU A 191 -2.74 -23.21 6.48
N ARG A 192 -3.03 -22.46 7.55
CA ARG A 192 -3.54 -23.03 8.81
C ARG A 192 -4.94 -23.63 8.69
N GLN A 193 -5.70 -23.23 7.66
CA GLN A 193 -7.00 -23.82 7.34
C GLN A 193 -6.86 -25.06 6.45
N GLU A 194 -5.63 -25.44 6.10
CA GLU A 194 -5.27 -26.53 5.18
C GLU A 194 -5.78 -26.37 3.74
N ASP A 195 -6.32 -25.20 3.38
CA ASP A 195 -6.85 -24.91 2.04
C ASP A 195 -5.75 -24.58 1.01
N VAL A 196 -4.59 -24.10 1.48
CA VAL A 196 -3.48 -23.61 0.66
C VAL A 196 -2.16 -24.27 1.05
N VAL A 197 -1.25 -24.42 0.08
CA VAL A 197 0.16 -24.76 0.30
C VAL A 197 1.04 -23.67 -0.31
N ALA A 198 1.91 -23.04 0.47
CA ALA A 198 2.80 -21.98 -0.01
C ALA A 198 4.18 -22.49 -0.44
N PHE A 199 4.66 -21.99 -1.58
CA PHE A 199 6.01 -22.20 -2.09
C PHE A 199 6.74 -20.87 -2.19
N VAL A 200 7.82 -20.69 -1.44
CA VAL A 200 8.57 -19.43 -1.43
C VAL A 200 9.78 -19.54 -2.37
N TYR A 201 9.78 -18.73 -3.44
CA TYR A 201 10.89 -18.63 -4.38
C TYR A 201 11.80 -17.43 -4.05
N LYS A 202 13.01 -17.42 -4.63
CA LYS A 202 14.02 -16.39 -4.34
C LYS A 202 13.60 -15.09 -5.02
N HIS A 203 13.87 -13.96 -4.39
CA HIS A 203 13.41 -12.67 -4.87
C HIS A 203 13.78 -12.41 -6.34
N CYS A 204 12.76 -12.18 -7.18
CA CYS A 204 12.88 -12.00 -8.64
C CYS A 204 13.62 -13.12 -9.39
N ASP A 205 13.73 -14.32 -8.82
CA ASP A 205 14.36 -15.48 -9.45
C ASP A 205 13.31 -16.36 -10.13
N MET A 206 12.99 -16.01 -11.38
CA MET A 206 12.02 -16.76 -12.17
C MET A 206 12.47 -18.20 -12.44
N HIS A 207 13.77 -18.48 -12.48
CA HIS A 207 14.25 -19.85 -12.65
C HIS A 207 14.01 -20.71 -11.41
N HIS A 208 14.16 -20.15 -10.21
CA HIS A 208 13.79 -20.86 -8.99
C HIS A 208 12.28 -21.07 -8.90
N LEU A 209 11.47 -20.12 -9.35
CA LEU A 209 10.02 -20.30 -9.46
C LEU A 209 9.68 -21.42 -10.46
N ASP A 210 10.26 -21.40 -11.65
CA ASP A 210 10.06 -22.43 -12.67
C ASP A 210 10.41 -23.82 -12.12
N PHE A 211 11.53 -23.92 -11.39
CA PHE A 211 11.94 -25.14 -10.71
C PHE A 211 10.87 -25.60 -9.70
N LEU A 212 10.37 -24.72 -8.83
CA LEU A 212 9.35 -25.08 -7.84
C LEU A 212 8.04 -25.52 -8.50
N LEU A 213 7.65 -24.90 -9.61
CA LEU A 213 6.45 -25.28 -10.37
C LEU A 213 6.62 -26.64 -11.07
N LEU A 214 7.81 -26.93 -11.61
CA LEU A 214 8.09 -28.20 -12.29
C LEU A 214 8.07 -29.41 -11.33
N PHE A 215 8.52 -29.22 -10.08
CA PHE A 215 8.52 -30.27 -9.06
C PHE A 215 7.19 -30.40 -8.31
N SER A 216 6.27 -29.44 -8.42
CA SER A 216 4.96 -29.48 -7.76
C SER A 216 3.88 -30.19 -8.58
N MET A 217 4.10 -30.44 -9.88
CA MET A 217 3.10 -31.05 -10.78
C MET A 217 3.74 -32.12 -11.66
N ASP A 218 3.86 -33.35 -11.15
CA ASP A 218 4.12 -34.62 -11.89
C ASP A 218 5.14 -34.62 -13.07
N GLY A 219 6.03 -33.63 -13.18
CA GLY A 219 7.07 -33.55 -14.21
C GLY A 219 6.63 -33.02 -15.58
N ASP A 220 5.41 -32.49 -15.75
CA ASP A 220 4.98 -31.90 -17.01
C ASP A 220 5.20 -30.38 -17.06
N PHE A 221 5.68 -29.89 -18.20
CA PHE A 221 6.00 -28.48 -18.43
C PHE A 221 4.75 -27.60 -18.30
N ALA A 222 4.64 -26.84 -17.20
CA ALA A 222 3.71 -25.72 -17.13
C ALA A 222 4.09 -24.68 -18.22
N PRO A 223 3.17 -24.25 -19.10
CA PRO A 223 3.47 -23.28 -20.15
C PRO A 223 3.65 -21.87 -19.56
N LEU A 224 4.86 -21.58 -19.09
CA LEU A 224 5.28 -20.35 -18.43
C LEU A 224 5.05 -19.05 -19.22
N PRO A 225 5.11 -19.00 -20.57
CA PRO A 225 4.79 -17.77 -21.30
C PRO A 225 3.33 -17.30 -21.10
N LYS A 226 2.41 -18.19 -20.72
CA LYS A 226 1.02 -17.86 -20.38
C LYS A 226 0.81 -17.60 -18.89
N LEU A 227 1.62 -18.19 -18.00
CA LEU A 227 1.58 -17.95 -16.54
C LEU A 227 2.31 -16.66 -16.12
N ALA A 228 3.24 -16.14 -16.93
CA ALA A 228 3.83 -14.81 -16.77
C ALA A 228 2.77 -13.69 -16.80
N TRP A 229 1.54 -13.97 -17.26
CA TRP A 229 0.40 -13.08 -17.13
C TRP A 229 -0.04 -12.86 -15.67
N ASN A 230 0.23 -13.79 -14.76
CA ASN A 230 -0.18 -13.65 -13.34
C ASN A 230 0.70 -12.68 -12.56
N THR A 231 1.95 -12.42 -12.97
CA THR A 231 2.71 -11.26 -12.47
C THR A 231 2.19 -9.94 -13.06
N CYS A 232 1.51 -9.96 -14.22
CA CYS A 232 0.83 -8.81 -14.80
C CYS A 232 -0.55 -8.53 -14.19
N LEU A 233 -1.28 -9.53 -13.69
CA LEU A 233 -2.55 -9.30 -12.99
C LEU A 233 -2.37 -8.39 -11.77
N TRP A 234 -1.25 -8.49 -11.05
CA TRP A 234 -0.92 -7.57 -9.96
C TRP A 234 -0.64 -6.14 -10.46
N ARG A 235 -0.17 -5.97 -11.70
CA ARG A 235 0.03 -4.65 -12.34
C ARG A 235 -1.26 -4.03 -12.87
N GLU A 236 -2.30 -4.83 -13.13
CA GLU A 236 -3.62 -4.38 -13.58
C GLU A 236 -4.57 -4.09 -12.41
N TRP A 237 -4.50 -4.86 -11.31
CA TRP A 237 -5.35 -4.68 -10.12
C TRP A 237 -5.02 -3.42 -9.32
N TRP A 238 -3.75 -3.05 -9.28
CA TRP A 238 -3.31 -1.71 -8.87
C TRP A 238 -3.23 -0.90 -10.15
N TRP A 239 -3.87 0.27 -10.29
CA TRP A 239 -3.69 1.17 -11.44
C TRP A 239 -2.22 1.63 -11.59
N CYS A 240 -1.38 0.71 -12.05
CA CYS A 240 0.06 0.80 -12.08
C CYS A 240 0.45 0.97 -13.55
N GLU A 241 -0.19 1.91 -14.25
CA GLU A 241 0.16 2.21 -15.65
C GLU A 241 1.60 2.73 -15.80
N ASN A 242 2.30 3.09 -14.70
CA ASN A 242 3.69 3.56 -14.75
C ASN A 242 4.50 3.29 -13.45
N GLY A 243 4.25 2.19 -12.72
CA GLY A 243 5.11 1.82 -11.58
C GLY A 243 5.06 2.74 -10.35
N ILE A 244 3.98 3.52 -10.20
CA ILE A 244 3.66 4.23 -8.96
C ILE A 244 2.43 3.55 -8.38
N ASP A 245 2.58 2.86 -7.25
CA ASP A 245 1.44 2.44 -6.45
C ASP A 245 0.65 3.68 -6.06
N ILE A 246 -0.61 3.76 -6.47
CA ILE A 246 -1.53 4.78 -5.96
C ILE A 246 -1.89 4.37 -4.53
N SER A 247 -0.96 4.56 -3.59
CA SER A 247 -1.28 4.55 -2.18
C SER A 247 -1.98 5.86 -1.87
N ILE A 248 -3.30 5.88 -2.03
CA ILE A 248 -4.10 6.94 -1.44
C ILE A 248 -4.11 6.62 0.05
N GLY A 249 -3.28 7.33 0.82
CA GLY A 249 -3.09 7.06 2.25
C GLY A 249 -4.43 6.95 2.98
N THR A 250 -4.51 6.10 4.01
CA THR A 250 -5.69 5.80 4.85
C THR A 250 -6.76 6.89 4.77
N LEU A 251 -7.71 6.69 3.86
CA LEU A 251 -8.81 7.59 3.64
C LEU A 251 -9.81 7.37 4.76
N SER A 252 -10.12 8.45 5.46
CA SER A 252 -10.96 8.37 6.64
C SER A 252 -12.43 8.17 6.29
N LYS A 253 -12.83 8.44 5.03
CA LYS A 253 -14.20 8.22 4.52
C LYS A 253 -14.18 7.80 3.02
N ASP A 254 -15.27 7.20 2.56
CA ASP A 254 -15.38 6.76 1.16
C ASP A 254 -15.57 7.92 0.17
N ALA A 255 -16.03 9.08 0.67
CA ALA A 255 -16.23 10.28 -0.14
C ALA A 255 -14.89 10.87 -0.62
N ASP A 256 -13.88 10.91 0.24
CA ASP A 256 -12.51 11.28 -0.14
C ASP A 256 -11.86 10.24 -1.06
N CYS A 257 -12.22 8.96 -0.98
CA CYS A 257 -11.79 7.95 -1.98
C CYS A 257 -12.26 8.31 -3.38
N HIS A 258 -13.56 8.56 -3.55
CA HIS A 258 -14.10 8.94 -4.85
C HIS A 258 -13.41 10.20 -5.40
N ALA A 259 -13.25 11.22 -4.55
CA ALA A 259 -12.60 12.47 -4.92
C ALA A 259 -11.12 12.26 -5.31
N ALA A 260 -10.38 11.48 -4.53
CA ALA A 260 -8.99 11.16 -4.79
C ALA A 260 -8.80 10.38 -6.11
N LEU A 261 -9.65 9.39 -6.39
CA LEU A 261 -9.60 8.63 -7.65
C LEU A 261 -9.90 9.54 -8.85
N HIS A 262 -10.90 10.42 -8.74
CA HIS A 262 -11.22 11.38 -9.78
C HIS A 262 -10.05 12.33 -10.08
N VAL A 263 -9.51 12.97 -9.04
CA VAL A 263 -8.38 13.90 -9.15
C VAL A 263 -7.14 13.18 -9.71
N SER A 264 -6.81 11.99 -9.20
CA SER A 264 -5.66 11.20 -9.69
C SER A 264 -5.74 10.84 -11.18
N ARG A 265 -6.95 10.63 -11.70
CA ARG A 265 -7.18 10.33 -13.12
C ARG A 265 -7.05 11.55 -14.00
N LYS A 266 -7.57 12.70 -13.55
CA LYS A 266 -7.63 13.95 -14.32
C LYS A 266 -6.32 14.76 -14.23
N GLU A 267 -5.74 14.86 -13.04
CA GLU A 267 -4.50 15.59 -12.76
C GLU A 267 -3.26 14.75 -13.06
N ARG A 268 -3.14 14.28 -14.31
CA ARG A 268 -2.01 13.44 -14.76
C ARG A 268 -0.66 14.13 -14.57
N TRP A 269 -0.64 15.46 -14.56
CA TRP A 269 0.55 16.28 -14.32
C TRP A 269 1.24 15.95 -12.99
N ARG A 270 0.51 15.48 -11.96
CA ARG A 270 1.10 15.08 -10.67
C ARG A 270 2.11 13.95 -10.85
N ARG A 271 1.81 12.97 -11.71
CA ARG A 271 2.74 11.88 -12.05
C ARG A 271 3.99 12.41 -12.74
N SER A 272 3.83 13.34 -13.67
CA SER A 272 4.95 13.98 -14.37
C SER A 272 5.84 14.75 -13.39
N VAL A 273 5.26 15.46 -12.41
CA VAL A 273 6.02 16.17 -11.36
C VAL A 273 6.80 15.19 -10.49
N ILE A 274 6.18 14.09 -10.04
CA ILE A 274 6.87 13.03 -9.26
C ILE A 274 8.08 12.51 -10.04
N TRP A 275 7.89 12.13 -11.31
CA TRP A 275 9.00 11.63 -12.13
C TRP A 275 10.08 12.68 -12.37
N GLY A 276 9.70 13.95 -12.56
CA GLY A 276 10.65 15.06 -12.63
C GLY A 276 11.46 15.21 -11.35
N HIS A 277 10.84 15.07 -10.17
CA HIS A 277 11.51 15.08 -8.89
C HIS A 277 12.45 13.88 -8.70
N VAL A 278 12.03 12.68 -9.10
CA VAL A 278 12.86 11.46 -9.06
C VAL A 278 14.10 11.63 -9.95
N GLN A 279 13.92 12.09 -11.19
CA GLN A 279 15.03 12.36 -12.11
C GLN A 279 15.97 13.44 -11.56
N PHE A 280 15.42 14.49 -10.95
CA PHE A 280 16.22 15.54 -10.32
C PHE A 280 17.04 14.99 -9.15
N PHE A 281 16.43 14.23 -8.24
CA PHE A 281 17.14 13.56 -7.13
C PHE A 281 18.24 12.62 -7.64
N ALA A 282 17.95 11.80 -8.66
CA ALA A 282 18.93 10.91 -9.30
C ALA A 282 20.09 11.70 -9.91
N SER A 283 19.79 12.84 -10.56
CA SER A 283 20.82 13.70 -11.17
C SER A 283 21.80 14.29 -10.15
N LEU A 284 21.34 14.57 -8.93
CA LEU A 284 22.15 15.12 -7.85
C LEU A 284 22.98 14.03 -7.15
N THR A 285 22.36 12.89 -6.86
CA THR A 285 23.00 11.78 -6.14
C THR A 285 23.86 10.87 -7.01
N LYS A 286 23.62 10.87 -8.33
CA LYS A 286 24.22 9.94 -9.31
C LYS A 286 23.90 8.46 -9.07
N LEU A 287 22.87 8.18 -8.26
CA LEU A 287 22.36 6.82 -8.06
C LEU A 287 21.46 6.39 -9.22
N ASP A 288 21.43 5.10 -9.51
CA ASP A 288 20.47 4.51 -10.43
C ASP A 288 19.11 4.34 -9.72
N ILE A 289 18.15 5.20 -10.08
CA ILE A 289 16.84 5.28 -9.41
C ILE A 289 15.73 5.08 -10.43
N THR A 290 14.91 4.07 -10.18
CA THR A 290 13.84 3.63 -11.07
C THR A 290 12.44 3.77 -10.46
N SER A 291 12.34 4.27 -9.22
CA SER A 291 11.10 4.37 -8.46
C SER A 291 11.07 5.62 -7.58
N PRO A 292 9.88 6.20 -7.29
CA PRO A 292 9.73 7.25 -6.27
C PRO A 292 9.99 6.76 -4.83
N ILE A 293 10.11 5.45 -4.61
CA ILE A 293 10.56 4.87 -3.34
C ILE A 293 12.04 4.54 -3.48
N ILE A 294 12.87 5.31 -2.79
CA ILE A 294 14.33 5.26 -2.87
C ILE A 294 14.86 4.64 -1.58
N SER A 295 15.65 3.58 -1.71
CA SER A 295 16.21 2.85 -0.58
C SER A 295 17.73 3.04 -0.54
N ILE A 296 18.23 3.80 0.44
CA ILE A 296 19.67 3.97 0.66
C ILE A 296 20.11 3.02 1.77
N VAL A 297 20.90 2.01 1.42
CA VAL A 297 21.43 1.04 2.39
C VAL A 297 22.55 1.68 3.20
N VAL A 298 22.39 1.68 4.52
CA VAL A 298 23.34 2.24 5.49
C VAL A 298 24.01 1.15 6.34
N GLY A 299 23.55 -0.10 6.24
CA GLY A 299 24.18 -1.27 6.85
C GLY A 299 23.65 -1.57 8.24
N SER A 300 24.40 -1.20 9.28
CA SER A 300 24.07 -1.57 10.68
C SER A 300 22.86 -0.79 11.22
N GLU A 301 22.24 -1.33 12.27
CA GLU A 301 21.12 -0.69 12.97
C GLU A 301 21.53 0.64 13.61
N GLU A 302 22.73 0.68 14.19
CA GLU A 302 23.29 1.91 14.79
C GLU A 302 23.55 2.97 13.71
N ALA A 303 24.06 2.57 12.54
CA ALA A 303 24.25 3.49 11.42
C ALA A 303 22.91 4.08 10.95
N ALA A 304 21.87 3.25 10.85
CA ALA A 304 20.54 3.68 10.46
C ALA A 304 19.89 4.66 11.45
N LEU A 305 20.05 4.41 12.75
CA LEU A 305 19.57 5.33 13.80
C LEU A 305 20.35 6.65 13.81
N ARG A 306 21.67 6.61 13.64
CA ARG A 306 22.48 7.84 13.50
C ARG A 306 22.08 8.64 12.27
N ALA A 307 21.83 7.98 11.14
CA ALA A 307 21.40 8.61 9.92
C ALA A 307 20.01 9.26 10.07
N GLY A 308 19.04 8.53 10.63
CA GLY A 308 17.72 9.09 10.93
C GLY A 308 17.78 10.32 11.84
N ARG A 309 18.63 10.31 12.88
CA ARG A 309 18.84 11.47 13.75
C ARG A 309 19.48 12.65 13.02
N HIS A 310 20.47 12.37 12.17
CA HIS A 310 21.07 13.41 11.33
C HIS A 310 20.04 14.05 10.40
N MET A 311 19.13 13.25 9.82
CA MET A 311 18.07 13.78 8.99
C MET A 311 17.08 14.64 9.78
N LEU A 312 16.64 14.18 10.95
CA LEU A 312 15.76 14.97 11.82
C LEU A 312 16.38 16.31 12.18
N ARG A 313 17.66 16.32 12.57
CA ARG A 313 18.42 17.55 12.86
C ARG A 313 18.54 18.48 11.66
N SER A 314 18.51 17.94 10.46
CA SER A 314 18.58 18.70 9.21
C SER A 314 17.21 19.22 8.75
N GLY A 315 16.15 19.00 9.54
CA GLY A 315 14.77 19.41 9.22
C GLY A 315 14.00 18.41 8.36
N PHE A 316 14.44 17.15 8.30
CA PHE A 316 13.83 16.11 7.47
C PHE A 316 13.37 14.92 8.29
N HIS A 317 12.19 14.41 7.96
CA HIS A 317 11.73 13.12 8.48
C HIS A 317 11.95 12.03 7.44
N VAL A 318 12.94 11.18 7.69
CA VAL A 318 13.27 9.99 6.89
C VAL A 318 13.33 8.79 7.83
N THR A 319 12.50 7.78 7.56
CA THR A 319 12.39 6.61 8.45
C THR A 319 13.53 5.62 8.20
N PRO A 320 14.33 5.27 9.22
CA PRO A 320 15.25 4.15 9.15
C PRO A 320 14.46 2.83 9.22
N ILE A 321 14.60 2.00 8.20
CA ILE A 321 14.03 0.65 8.16
C ILE A 321 15.08 -0.34 8.67
N ARG A 322 14.67 -1.14 9.65
CA ARG A 322 15.53 -2.04 10.45
C ARG A 322 14.88 -3.43 10.56
N PRO A 323 15.60 -4.45 11.04
CA PRO A 323 15.00 -5.73 11.42
C PRO A 323 13.78 -5.55 12.35
N PRO A 324 12.75 -6.41 12.25
CA PRO A 324 12.66 -7.59 11.38
C PRO A 324 12.26 -7.26 9.92
N THR A 325 11.97 -6.00 9.58
CA THR A 325 11.46 -5.61 8.25
C THR A 325 12.50 -5.80 7.14
N VAL A 326 13.80 -5.71 7.48
CA VAL A 326 14.91 -5.99 6.56
C VAL A 326 15.91 -6.93 7.22
N PRO A 327 16.66 -7.74 6.45
CA PRO A 327 17.71 -8.61 7.00
C PRO A 327 18.74 -7.86 7.86
N GLN A 328 19.37 -8.57 8.79
CA GLN A 328 20.45 -8.03 9.61
C GLN A 328 21.55 -7.40 8.74
N ASN A 329 22.13 -6.28 9.20
CA ASN A 329 23.17 -5.52 8.49
C ASN A 329 22.78 -5.00 7.10
N SER A 330 21.47 -4.93 6.79
CA SER A 330 20.93 -4.32 5.57
C SER A 330 19.93 -3.19 5.85
N CYS A 331 20.09 -2.53 7.02
CA CYS A 331 19.30 -1.37 7.40
C CYS A 331 19.46 -0.28 6.35
N ARG A 332 18.38 0.48 6.16
CA ARG A 332 18.26 1.43 5.05
C ARG A 332 17.43 2.64 5.44
N LEU A 333 17.71 3.77 4.82
CA LEU A 333 16.81 4.91 4.82
C LEU A 333 15.82 4.73 3.67
N ARG A 334 14.52 4.72 3.98
CA ARG A 334 13.46 4.74 2.97
C ARG A 334 13.05 6.19 2.72
N ILE A 335 13.34 6.67 1.53
CA ILE A 335 12.97 7.98 1.03
C ILE A 335 11.82 7.81 0.05
N THR A 336 10.82 8.66 0.15
CA THR A 336 9.69 8.73 -0.76
C THR A 336 9.64 10.13 -1.36
N ILE A 337 9.59 10.18 -2.69
CA ILE A 337 9.39 11.41 -3.46
C ILE A 337 7.90 11.60 -3.76
N SER A 338 7.39 12.81 -3.49
CA SER A 338 6.02 13.24 -3.70
C SER A 338 5.95 14.39 -4.69
N ALA A 339 4.79 14.57 -5.34
CA ALA A 339 4.46 15.74 -6.15
C ALA A 339 4.55 17.04 -5.34
N SER A 340 4.35 16.94 -4.02
CA SER A 340 4.34 18.06 -3.09
C SER A 340 5.71 18.54 -2.64
N HIS A 341 6.80 17.85 -2.98
CA HIS A 341 8.16 18.30 -2.64
C HIS A 341 8.62 19.47 -3.49
N SER A 342 9.50 20.31 -2.95
CA SER A 342 10.12 21.40 -3.71
C SER A 342 11.44 20.91 -4.28
N LEU A 343 11.86 21.43 -5.43
CA LEU A 343 13.22 21.16 -5.94
C LEU A 343 14.28 21.63 -4.94
N ASP A 344 14.06 22.75 -4.26
CA ASP A 344 14.93 23.22 -3.18
C ASP A 344 14.97 22.25 -1.98
N GLY A 345 13.82 21.73 -1.56
CA GLY A 345 13.72 20.75 -0.48
C GLY A 345 14.40 19.43 -0.84
N ILE A 346 14.28 18.99 -2.10
CA ILE A 346 15.00 17.83 -2.62
C ILE A 346 16.50 18.08 -2.63
N LYS A 347 16.96 19.26 -3.06
CA LYS A 347 18.38 19.63 -3.05
C LYS A 347 18.95 19.62 -1.63
N ARG A 348 18.27 20.30 -0.69
CA ARG A 348 18.66 20.31 0.73
C ARG A 348 18.65 18.92 1.36
N LEU A 349 17.71 18.06 0.97
CA LEU A 349 17.70 16.66 1.39
C LEU A 349 18.96 15.93 0.89
N VAL A 350 19.31 16.08 -0.38
CA VAL A 350 20.51 15.44 -0.95
C VAL A 350 21.78 15.93 -0.25
N ASP A 351 21.87 17.23 0.03
CA ASP A 351 22.99 17.80 0.78
C ASP A 351 23.13 17.15 2.17
N ALA A 352 22.02 16.97 2.89
CA ALA A 352 22.00 16.30 4.19
C ALA A 352 22.19 14.77 4.11
N LEU A 353 21.88 14.14 2.98
CA LEU A 353 22.14 12.72 2.74
C LEU A 353 23.59 12.43 2.36
N SER A 354 24.36 13.43 1.94
CA SER A 354 25.72 13.24 1.42
C SER A 354 26.63 12.34 2.28
N PRO A 355 26.61 12.41 3.64
CA PRO A 355 27.43 11.53 4.49
C PRO A 355 26.98 10.06 4.52
N TRP A 356 25.77 9.78 4.04
CA TRP A 356 25.09 8.48 4.12
C TRP A 356 24.90 7.82 2.74
N LEU A 357 25.29 8.52 1.67
CA LEU A 357 25.31 7.95 0.34
C LEU A 357 26.41 6.89 0.23
N PRO A 358 26.17 5.78 -0.46
CA PRO A 358 27.20 4.78 -0.69
C PRO A 358 28.35 5.41 -1.49
N ASP A 359 29.60 5.17 -1.07
CA ASP A 359 30.77 5.53 -1.87
C ASP A 359 30.63 4.92 -3.27
N LYS A 360 31.10 5.62 -4.31
CA LYS A 360 31.06 5.13 -5.71
C LYS A 360 31.70 3.75 -5.91
N HIS A 361 32.50 3.28 -4.95
CA HIS A 361 33.08 1.93 -4.94
C HIS A 361 32.14 0.85 -4.38
N TYR A 362 31.14 1.19 -3.56
CA TYR A 362 30.22 0.25 -2.91
C TYR A 362 29.18 -0.33 -3.89
N GLU A 363 28.70 0.47 -4.86
CA GLU A 363 27.82 -0.04 -5.93
C GLU A 363 28.50 -1.16 -6.73
N ARG A 364 29.82 -1.05 -6.99
CA ARG A 364 30.55 -2.13 -7.64
C ARG A 364 30.56 -3.40 -6.80
N THR A 365 30.72 -3.32 -5.48
CA THR A 365 30.80 -4.51 -4.62
C THR A 365 29.43 -5.16 -4.39
N TYR A 366 28.33 -4.41 -4.33
CA TYR A 366 26.98 -4.97 -4.16
C TYR A 366 26.39 -5.48 -5.48
N VAL A 367 26.64 -4.77 -6.59
CA VAL A 367 26.31 -5.26 -7.95
C VAL A 367 27.24 -6.43 -8.33
N MET A 368 28.50 -6.44 -7.90
CA MET A 368 29.39 -7.60 -8.04
C MET A 368 29.00 -8.72 -7.10
N ALA A 369 28.57 -8.52 -5.86
CA ALA A 369 28.15 -9.62 -4.98
C ALA A 369 26.86 -10.28 -5.48
N SER A 370 25.91 -9.48 -5.98
CA SER A 370 24.70 -9.99 -6.65
C SER A 370 24.98 -10.63 -8.01
N LYS A 371 26.05 -10.23 -8.72
CA LYS A 371 26.52 -10.89 -9.96
C LYS A 371 27.54 -12.03 -9.77
N LEU A 372 28.34 -12.07 -8.70
CA LEU A 372 29.27 -13.15 -8.36
C LEU A 372 28.54 -14.34 -7.75
N GLY A 373 27.44 -14.09 -7.03
CA GLY A 373 26.48 -15.15 -6.66
C GLY A 373 25.89 -15.88 -7.87
N ARG A 374 25.94 -15.28 -9.07
CA ARG A 374 25.58 -15.95 -10.34
C ARG A 374 26.72 -16.73 -11.01
N ARG A 375 27.97 -16.65 -10.53
CA ARG A 375 29.14 -17.29 -11.20
C ARG A 375 29.82 -18.41 -10.42
N PHE A 376 29.47 -18.64 -9.16
CA PHE A 376 30.12 -19.68 -8.33
C PHE A 376 29.28 -20.94 -8.05
N SER A 377 28.24 -21.24 -8.85
CA SER A 377 27.49 -22.50 -8.73
C SER A 377 27.71 -23.48 -9.89
N VAL A 378 28.75 -23.29 -10.70
CA VAL A 378 29.17 -24.27 -11.73
C VAL A 378 30.60 -24.68 -11.38
N LEU A 379 30.80 -25.95 -11.04
CA LEU A 379 32.04 -26.63 -10.63
C LEU A 379 32.28 -26.77 -9.11
N SER A 380 31.53 -27.67 -8.45
CA SER A 380 32.12 -28.63 -7.50
C SER A 380 31.08 -29.63 -6.99
N THR A 381 30.82 -30.70 -7.77
CA THR A 381 30.46 -32.05 -7.26
C THR A 381 30.40 -33.03 -8.43
N LEU A 382 31.57 -33.45 -8.90
CA LEU A 382 31.77 -34.71 -9.62
C LEU A 382 33.15 -35.25 -9.20
N SER A 383 33.14 -36.00 -8.10
CA SER A 383 34.03 -37.13 -7.80
C SER A 383 33.63 -37.71 -6.46
#